data_AF-A0A9R0ZHH9-F1
#
_entry.id   AF-A0A9R0ZHH9-F1
#
_cell.length_a   1.000
_cell.length_b   1.000
_cell.length_c   1.000
_cell.angle_alpha   90.00
_cell.angle_beta   90.00
_cell.angle_gamma   90.00
#
_symmetry.space_group_name_H-M   'P 1'
#
loop_
_entity.id
_entity.type
_entity.pdbx_description
1 polymer ?
#
loop_
_entity_poly.entity_id
_entity_poly.type
_entity_poly.pdbx_seq_one_letter_code
_entity_poly.pdbx_strand_id
1 'polypeptide(L)'
;MGVYTKIFLEFPRKFWPTGPGKQFFVYASSRRGYYGMWQSFEQEYPGANVLMVTVTDVESRRIEQQPDNVTMAEAVGVLRNMFPDRDVPDATDIYVPRWWSNRFFKGSYSNWPVGVNRYEYDQLRAPVGGRVYFTGEHTSERYNGYVHGAYLAGLDSADILMNKVLNNVEFKARPKYDDEQKAEEE
;
A
#
# COMPACT_ATOMS: atom_id res chain seq x y z
N MET A 1 -1.21 9.74 3.53
CA MET A 1 -0.65 8.49 2.97
C MET A 1 -0.74 7.39 4.00
N GLY A 2 -1.23 6.22 3.60
CA GLY A 2 -1.15 5.02 4.43
C GLY A 2 0.28 4.49 4.51
N VAL A 3 0.58 3.74 5.58
CA VAL A 3 1.84 3.00 5.70
C VAL A 3 1.50 1.53 5.94
N TYR A 4 2.01 0.69 5.05
CA TYR A 4 1.83 -0.75 5.01
C TYR A 4 3.16 -1.38 4.64
N THR A 5 3.72 -2.20 5.54
CA THR A 5 5.06 -2.78 5.36
C THR A 5 4.96 -4.29 5.25
N LYS A 6 5.58 -4.83 4.20
CA LYS A 6 5.76 -6.26 3.97
C LYS A 6 7.20 -6.63 4.33
N ILE A 7 7.37 -7.38 5.40
CA ILE A 7 8.66 -7.87 5.88
C ILE A 7 8.85 -9.28 5.33
N PHE A 8 10.02 -9.58 4.79
CA PHE A 8 10.37 -10.90 4.27
C PHE A 8 11.43 -11.52 5.15
N LEU A 9 11.27 -12.80 5.47
CA LEU A 9 12.14 -13.57 6.35
C LEU A 9 12.50 -14.87 5.64
N GLU A 10 13.80 -15.11 5.48
CA GLU A 10 14.34 -16.37 4.97
C GLU A 10 14.64 -17.33 6.12
N PHE A 11 14.37 -18.63 5.92
CA PHE A 11 14.61 -19.66 6.91
C PHE A 11 15.45 -20.81 6.34
N PRO A 12 16.22 -21.52 7.18
CA PRO A 12 17.02 -22.66 6.72
C PRO A 12 16.15 -23.85 6.30
N ARG A 13 14.90 -23.91 6.76
CA ARG A 13 13.93 -24.96 6.42
C ARG A 13 12.50 -24.47 6.66
N LYS A 14 11.54 -25.11 5.98
CA LYS A 14 10.11 -24.91 6.24
C LYS A 14 9.72 -25.58 7.55
N PHE A 15 9.15 -24.82 8.46
CA PHE A 15 8.53 -25.33 9.68
C PHE A 15 7.02 -25.06 9.72
N TRP A 16 6.50 -24.23 8.82
CA TRP A 16 5.08 -23.86 8.73
C TRP A 16 4.27 -24.87 7.89
N PRO A 17 2.93 -24.82 7.92
CA PRO A 17 2.09 -25.64 7.05
C PRO A 17 2.33 -25.38 5.56
N THR A 18 2.40 -26.44 4.76
CA THR A 18 2.59 -26.37 3.30
C THR A 18 1.50 -27.14 2.55
N GLY A 19 1.26 -26.75 1.29
CA GLY A 19 0.27 -27.36 0.39
C GLY A 19 -0.95 -26.48 0.12
N PRO A 20 -1.95 -27.01 -0.61
CA PRO A 20 -3.16 -26.28 -0.98
C PRO A 20 -3.88 -25.69 0.23
N GLY A 21 -4.30 -24.42 0.13
CA GLY A 21 -5.05 -23.72 1.18
C GLY A 21 -4.23 -23.31 2.41
N LYS A 22 -2.91 -23.56 2.44
CA LYS A 22 -2.02 -23.25 3.58
C LYS A 22 -1.07 -22.07 3.33
N GLN A 23 -1.31 -21.32 2.26
CA GLN A 23 -0.46 -20.20 1.88
C GLN A 23 -0.50 -19.06 2.90
N PHE A 24 -1.65 -18.82 3.53
CA PHE A 24 -1.88 -17.71 4.44
C PHE A 24 -2.19 -18.20 5.85
N PHE A 25 -1.69 -17.50 6.86
CA PHE A 25 -2.05 -17.74 8.25
C PHE A 25 -2.00 -16.45 9.07
N VAL A 26 -2.89 -16.36 10.07
CA VAL A 26 -3.17 -15.10 10.81
C VAL A 26 -2.70 -15.22 12.26
N TYR A 27 -2.06 -14.16 12.75
CA TYR A 27 -1.73 -13.97 14.16
C TYR A 27 -2.64 -12.91 14.78
N ALA A 28 -3.43 -13.31 15.78
CA ALA A 28 -4.32 -12.41 16.49
C ALA A 28 -3.60 -11.80 17.71
N SER A 29 -3.05 -10.61 17.54
CA SER A 29 -2.46 -9.82 18.64
C SER A 29 -3.47 -8.81 19.19
N SER A 30 -3.41 -8.55 20.50
CA SER A 30 -4.08 -7.38 21.10
C SER A 30 -3.46 -6.06 20.65
N ARG A 31 -2.21 -6.09 20.14
CA ARG A 31 -1.52 -4.94 19.56
C ARG A 31 -1.91 -4.81 18.09
N ARG A 32 -2.69 -3.77 17.77
CA ARG A 32 -3.17 -3.50 16.40
C ARG A 32 -2.00 -3.35 15.42
N GLY A 33 -2.09 -4.04 14.27
CA GLY A 33 -1.09 -3.96 13.20
C GLY A 33 0.20 -4.74 13.44
N TYR A 34 0.27 -5.53 14.52
CA TYR A 34 1.47 -6.26 14.94
C TYR A 34 1.52 -7.67 14.31
N TYR A 35 2.33 -7.81 13.25
CA TYR A 35 2.65 -9.08 12.57
C TYR A 35 1.43 -9.96 12.26
N GLY A 36 0.34 -9.36 11.77
CA GLY A 36 -0.98 -10.00 11.76
C GLY A 36 -1.22 -10.99 10.63
N MET A 37 -0.75 -10.70 9.42
CA MET A 37 -0.99 -11.54 8.24
C MET A 37 0.33 -12.06 7.69
N TRP A 38 0.46 -13.38 7.64
CA TRP A 38 1.62 -14.11 7.14
C TRP A 38 1.28 -14.85 5.84
N GLN A 39 2.24 -14.90 4.93
CA GLN A 39 2.16 -15.58 3.65
C GLN A 39 3.42 -16.41 3.40
N SER A 40 3.23 -17.68 3.06
CA SER A 40 4.29 -18.53 2.50
C SER A 40 4.51 -18.17 1.04
N PHE A 41 5.77 -17.91 0.68
CA PHE A 41 6.17 -17.54 -0.67
C PHE A 41 6.47 -18.75 -1.58
N GLU A 42 6.08 -19.94 -1.16
CA GLU A 42 6.34 -21.17 -1.91
C GLU A 42 5.66 -21.20 -3.29
N GLN A 43 4.53 -20.51 -3.49
CA GLN A 43 3.88 -20.48 -4.80
C GLN A 43 4.56 -19.49 -5.75
N GLU A 44 5.03 -18.37 -5.22
CA GLU A 44 5.69 -17.31 -5.97
C GLU A 44 7.17 -17.61 -6.24
N TYR A 45 7.85 -18.22 -5.26
CA TYR A 45 9.27 -18.56 -5.27
C TYR A 45 9.51 -19.94 -4.63
N PRO A 46 9.25 -21.04 -5.36
CA PRO A 46 9.39 -22.40 -4.82
C PRO A 46 10.79 -22.67 -4.28
N GLY A 47 10.87 -23.22 -3.06
CA GLY A 47 12.14 -23.61 -2.44
C GLY A 47 12.92 -22.50 -1.74
N ALA A 48 12.47 -21.25 -1.82
CA ALA A 48 13.15 -20.11 -1.18
C ALA A 48 13.05 -20.10 0.35
N ASN A 49 12.15 -20.89 0.94
CA ASN A 49 11.90 -20.91 2.40
C ASN A 49 11.64 -19.50 2.98
N VAL A 50 10.88 -18.68 2.24
CA VAL A 50 10.54 -17.31 2.65
C VAL A 50 9.12 -17.24 3.21
N LEU A 51 8.99 -16.55 4.34
CA LEU A 51 7.73 -16.03 4.84
C LEU A 51 7.68 -14.52 4.66
N MET A 52 6.55 -14.00 4.20
CA MET A 52 6.24 -12.58 4.26
C MET A 52 5.26 -12.34 5.41
N VAL A 53 5.50 -11.30 6.20
CA VAL A 53 4.58 -10.82 7.23
C VAL A 53 4.30 -9.34 7.04
N THR A 54 3.11 -8.92 7.45
CA THR A 54 2.68 -7.54 7.30
C THR A 54 2.54 -6.86 8.66
N VAL A 55 2.97 -5.61 8.69
CA VAL A 55 2.66 -4.66 9.77
C VAL A 55 2.02 -3.40 9.17
N THR A 56 1.24 -2.70 9.99
CA THR A 56 0.45 -1.56 9.50
C THR A 56 0.59 -0.32 10.40
N ASP A 57 0.50 0.85 9.77
CA ASP A 57 0.43 2.17 10.40
C ASP A 57 1.51 2.41 11.47
N VAL A 58 1.14 2.48 12.76
CA VAL A 58 2.06 2.75 13.87
C VAL A 58 3.16 1.68 13.95
N GLU A 59 2.84 0.42 13.69
CA GLU A 59 3.83 -0.67 13.71
C GLU A 59 4.80 -0.58 12.54
N SER A 60 4.32 -0.21 11.35
CA SER A 60 5.19 0.07 10.20
C SER A 60 6.20 1.18 10.53
N ARG A 61 5.72 2.31 11.07
CA ARG A 61 6.60 3.45 11.42
C ARG A 61 7.62 3.09 12.49
N ARG A 62 7.22 2.29 13.48
CA ARG A 62 8.13 1.79 14.54
C ARG A 62 9.22 0.91 13.95
N ILE A 63 8.83 -0.07 13.13
CA ILE A 63 9.76 -1.04 12.55
C ILE A 63 10.77 -0.35 11.61
N GLU A 64 10.36 0.66 10.84
CA GLU A 64 11.30 1.40 9.99
C GLU A 64 12.37 2.18 10.78
N GLN A 65 12.13 2.44 12.07
CA GLN A 65 13.05 3.18 12.97
C GLN A 65 13.88 2.25 13.86
N GLN A 66 13.73 0.93 13.76
CA GLN A 66 14.48 -0.03 14.55
C GLN A 66 15.45 -0.84 13.69
N PRO A 67 16.53 -1.39 14.28
CA PRO A 67 17.44 -2.28 13.58
C PRO A 67 16.75 -3.56 13.08
N ASP A 68 17.15 -4.04 11.89
CA ASP A 68 16.51 -5.19 11.25
C ASP A 68 16.65 -6.49 12.07
N ASN A 69 17.76 -6.67 12.80
CA ASN A 69 17.94 -7.82 13.70
C ASN A 69 16.92 -7.87 14.85
N VAL A 70 16.49 -6.71 15.37
CA VAL A 70 15.44 -6.62 16.39
C VAL A 70 14.10 -7.00 15.77
N THR A 71 13.78 -6.46 14.59
CA THR A 71 12.57 -6.81 13.83
C THR A 71 12.50 -8.31 13.51
N MET A 72 13.64 -8.90 13.14
CA MET A 72 13.77 -10.32 12.83
C MET A 72 13.50 -11.17 14.07
N ALA A 73 14.10 -10.84 15.21
CA ALA A 73 13.87 -11.55 16.47
C ALA A 73 12.40 -11.44 16.95
N GLU A 74 11.79 -10.26 16.85
CA GLU A 74 10.36 -10.05 17.16
C GLU A 74 9.46 -10.95 16.29
N ALA A 75 9.71 -10.98 14.98
CA ALA A 75 8.92 -11.76 14.04
C ALA A 75 9.07 -13.28 14.24
N VAL A 76 10.29 -13.76 14.51
CA VAL A 76 10.53 -15.17 14.87
C VAL A 76 9.86 -15.51 16.21
N GLY A 77 9.85 -14.60 17.17
CA GLY A 77 9.13 -14.76 18.43
C GLY A 77 7.61 -14.93 18.22
N VAL A 78 7.02 -14.16 17.31
CA VAL A 78 5.62 -14.35 16.89
C VAL A 78 5.40 -15.74 16.30
N LEU A 79 6.27 -16.20 15.40
CA LEU A 79 6.17 -17.54 14.80
C LEU A 79 6.27 -18.66 15.84
N ARG A 80 7.16 -18.53 16.82
CA ARG A 80 7.26 -19.47 17.95
C ARG A 80 5.98 -19.55 18.77
N ASN A 81 5.32 -18.41 18.98
CA ASN A 81 4.01 -18.38 19.66
C ASN A 81 2.89 -19.00 18.80
N MET A 82 2.97 -18.89 17.48
CA MET A 82 1.99 -19.47 16.55
C MET A 82 2.12 -20.99 16.41
N PHE A 83 3.35 -21.50 16.52
CA PHE A 83 3.68 -22.91 16.32
C PHE A 83 4.44 -23.48 17.52
N PRO A 84 3.84 -23.52 18.72
CA PRO A 84 4.53 -23.91 19.96
C PRO A 84 5.05 -25.35 19.93
N ASP A 85 4.37 -26.24 19.18
CA ASP A 85 4.74 -27.65 19.06
C ASP A 85 5.76 -27.93 17.93
N ARG A 86 6.37 -26.88 17.35
CA ARG A 86 7.33 -27.01 16.24
C ARG A 86 8.68 -26.42 16.61
N ASP A 87 9.74 -27.05 16.12
CA ASP A 87 11.08 -26.50 16.17
C ASP A 87 11.23 -25.38 15.13
N VAL A 88 10.89 -24.15 15.53
CA VAL A 88 10.98 -22.93 14.73
C VAL A 88 12.43 -22.40 14.78
N PRO A 89 13.21 -22.53 13.69
CA PRO A 89 14.58 -22.03 13.63
C PRO A 89 14.59 -20.49 13.62
N ASP A 90 15.74 -19.91 13.93
CA ASP A 90 15.98 -18.50 13.63
C ASP A 90 15.96 -18.26 12.12
N ALA A 91 15.54 -17.06 11.72
CA ALA A 91 15.63 -16.61 10.34
C ALA A 91 17.10 -16.35 9.97
N THR A 92 17.46 -16.69 8.73
CA THR A 92 18.82 -16.49 8.19
C THR A 92 19.01 -15.10 7.59
N ASP A 93 17.94 -14.51 7.07
CA ASP A 93 17.97 -13.17 6.50
C ASP A 93 16.60 -12.47 6.63
N ILE A 94 16.62 -11.14 6.52
CA ILE A 94 15.44 -10.28 6.59
C ILE A 94 15.53 -9.14 5.58
N TYR A 95 14.40 -8.86 4.92
CA TYR A 95 14.22 -7.64 4.14
C TYR A 95 13.04 -6.82 4.66
N VAL A 96 13.32 -5.57 5.04
CA VAL A 96 12.34 -4.59 5.54
C VAL A 96 12.30 -3.36 4.61
N PRO A 97 11.29 -3.26 3.72
CA PRO A 97 11.05 -2.06 2.93
C PRO A 97 10.71 -0.86 3.82
N ARG A 98 11.38 0.26 3.57
CA ARG A 98 11.23 1.49 4.35
C ARG A 98 10.43 2.56 3.60
N TRP A 99 9.14 2.32 3.40
CA TRP A 99 8.27 3.18 2.58
C TRP A 99 8.05 4.56 3.17
N TRP A 100 7.86 4.66 4.48
CA TRP A 100 7.54 5.92 5.16
C TRP A 100 8.76 6.84 5.28
N SER A 101 9.91 6.30 5.65
CA SER A 101 11.14 7.07 5.86
C SER A 101 11.87 7.37 4.54
N ASN A 102 11.71 6.54 3.51
CA ASN A 102 12.34 6.78 2.20
C ASN A 102 11.90 8.13 1.60
N ARG A 103 12.89 8.95 1.24
CA ARG A 103 12.70 10.31 0.73
C ARG A 103 11.88 10.42 -0.55
N PHE A 104 11.78 9.34 -1.33
CA PHE A 104 11.08 9.30 -2.61
C PHE A 104 9.65 8.77 -2.52
N PHE A 105 9.28 8.07 -1.44
CA PHE A 105 7.95 7.46 -1.30
C PHE A 105 7.10 8.16 -0.22
N LYS A 106 7.66 8.39 0.97
CA LYS A 106 6.98 9.04 2.11
C LYS A 106 5.65 8.37 2.51
N GLY A 107 5.53 7.08 2.27
CA GLY A 107 4.33 6.28 2.51
C GLY A 107 4.23 5.14 1.50
N SER A 108 3.21 4.28 1.67
CA SER A 108 3.00 3.12 0.80
C SER A 108 2.09 3.45 -0.37
N TYR A 109 0.92 4.02 -0.08
CA TYR A 109 -0.08 4.40 -1.07
C TYR A 109 -1.08 5.41 -0.48
N SER A 110 -1.79 6.11 -1.36
CA SER A 110 -2.85 7.04 -0.98
C SER A 110 -4.00 6.30 -0.32
N ASN A 111 -4.62 6.97 0.64
CA ASN A 111 -5.88 6.57 1.24
C ASN A 111 -6.72 7.84 1.36
N TRP A 112 -8.02 7.73 1.13
CA TRP A 112 -8.93 8.87 1.18
C TRP A 112 -9.19 9.24 2.64
N PRO A 113 -8.74 10.43 3.06
CA PRO A 113 -9.11 10.95 4.37
C PRO A 113 -10.61 11.24 4.43
N VAL A 114 -11.14 11.27 5.66
CA VAL A 114 -12.49 11.77 5.91
C VAL A 114 -12.60 13.19 5.35
N GLY A 115 -13.65 13.44 4.56
CA GLY A 115 -13.94 14.75 3.98
C GLY A 115 -13.40 14.98 2.57
N VAL A 116 -12.61 14.07 2.00
CA VAL A 116 -12.28 14.13 0.56
C VAL A 116 -13.46 13.63 -0.26
N ASN A 117 -13.92 14.47 -1.19
CA ASN A 117 -14.94 14.14 -2.18
C ASN A 117 -14.38 14.28 -3.61
N ARG A 118 -15.26 14.10 -4.60
CA ARG A 118 -14.90 14.15 -6.03
C ARG A 118 -14.28 15.48 -6.45
N TYR A 119 -14.71 16.58 -5.85
CA TYR A 119 -14.17 17.90 -6.12
C TYR A 119 -12.72 18.03 -5.68
N GLU A 120 -12.37 17.68 -4.43
CA GLU A 120 -10.96 17.78 -3.99
C GLU A 120 -10.05 16.87 -4.81
N TYR A 121 -10.58 15.75 -5.28
CA TYR A 121 -9.86 14.86 -6.17
C TYR A 121 -9.63 15.47 -7.58
N ASP A 122 -10.64 16.14 -8.16
CA ASP A 122 -10.43 16.89 -9.41
C ASP A 122 -9.45 18.05 -9.24
N GLN A 123 -9.45 18.71 -8.07
CA GLN A 123 -8.46 19.73 -7.74
C GLN A 123 -7.05 19.14 -7.67
N LEU A 124 -6.88 17.96 -7.06
CA LEU A 124 -5.58 17.28 -6.92
C LEU A 124 -4.91 16.99 -8.27
N ARG A 125 -5.70 16.65 -9.30
CA ARG A 125 -5.19 16.33 -10.64
C ARG A 125 -5.23 17.52 -11.62
N ALA A 126 -5.71 18.68 -11.18
CA ALA A 126 -5.89 19.83 -12.06
C ALA A 126 -4.53 20.35 -12.56
N PRO A 127 -4.36 20.59 -13.87
CA PRO A 127 -3.13 21.16 -14.40
C PRO A 127 -2.95 22.61 -13.96
N VAL A 128 -1.71 23.01 -13.65
CA VAL A 128 -1.37 24.37 -13.22
C VAL A 128 -0.69 25.12 -14.36
N GLY A 129 -1.27 26.27 -14.72
CA GLY A 129 -0.74 27.18 -15.74
C GLY A 129 -0.63 26.56 -17.14
N GLY A 130 -1.33 25.46 -17.41
CA GLY A 130 -1.23 24.70 -18.67
C GLY A 130 0.17 24.14 -18.95
N ARG A 131 1.00 23.98 -17.90
CA ARG A 131 2.41 23.58 -18.04
C ARG A 131 2.81 22.48 -17.06
N VAL A 132 2.19 22.44 -15.89
CA VAL A 132 2.43 21.42 -14.87
C VAL A 132 1.22 20.53 -14.78
N TYR A 133 1.43 19.22 -14.89
CA TYR A 133 0.40 18.19 -14.89
C TYR A 133 0.71 17.18 -13.78
N PHE A 134 -0.33 16.66 -13.14
CA PHE A 134 -0.21 15.74 -12.01
C PHE A 134 -0.79 14.38 -12.40
N THR A 135 -0.01 13.32 -12.15
CA THR A 135 -0.40 11.95 -12.48
C THR A 135 0.15 10.98 -11.43
N GLY A 136 -0.40 9.76 -11.39
CA GLY A 136 -0.01 8.68 -10.50
C GLY A 136 -1.21 8.08 -9.78
N GLU A 137 -0.97 7.10 -8.89
CA GLU A 137 -2.05 6.39 -8.20
C GLU A 137 -2.97 7.33 -7.42
N HIS A 138 -2.40 8.36 -6.79
CA HIS A 138 -3.12 9.35 -5.98
C HIS A 138 -4.06 10.22 -6.82
N THR A 139 -3.86 10.27 -8.14
CA THR A 139 -4.73 10.93 -9.09
C THR A 139 -5.57 9.89 -9.86
N SER A 140 -6.01 8.77 -9.26
CA SER A 140 -7.07 7.90 -9.81
C SER A 140 -8.29 7.81 -8.87
N GLU A 141 -9.47 8.28 -9.27
CA GLU A 141 -10.64 8.40 -8.37
C GLU A 141 -11.14 7.01 -7.95
N ARG A 142 -11.13 6.08 -8.90
CA ARG A 142 -11.71 4.74 -8.69
C ARG A 142 -10.68 3.72 -8.22
N TYR A 143 -9.40 3.98 -8.47
CA TYR A 143 -8.33 2.98 -8.33
C TYR A 143 -7.11 3.54 -7.60
N ASN A 144 -7.31 4.50 -6.69
CA ASN A 144 -6.23 5.02 -5.87
C ASN A 144 -5.60 3.90 -5.03
N GLY A 145 -4.29 3.97 -4.86
CA GLY A 145 -3.47 2.96 -4.17
C GLY A 145 -3.16 1.71 -4.98
N TYR A 146 -3.61 1.64 -6.24
CA TYR A 146 -3.32 0.51 -7.13
C TYR A 146 -2.41 0.89 -8.31
N VAL A 147 -1.66 -0.10 -8.80
CA VAL A 147 -0.77 0.04 -9.96
C VAL A 147 -1.55 0.41 -11.23
N HIS A 148 -2.68 -0.27 -11.49
CA HIS A 148 -3.50 0.05 -12.66
C HIS A 148 -4.15 1.45 -12.54
N GLY A 149 -4.40 1.94 -11.33
CA GLY A 149 -4.84 3.32 -11.11
C GLY A 149 -3.79 4.32 -11.55
N ALA A 150 -2.51 4.10 -11.23
CA ALA A 150 -1.42 4.93 -11.71
C ALA A 150 -1.29 4.91 -13.25
N TYR A 151 -1.45 3.72 -13.85
CA TYR A 151 -1.41 3.56 -15.31
C TYR A 151 -2.54 4.35 -16.00
N LEU A 152 -3.78 4.17 -15.55
CA LEU A 152 -4.95 4.86 -16.11
C LEU A 152 -4.86 6.37 -15.91
N ALA A 153 -4.43 6.82 -14.73
CA ALA A 153 -4.20 8.24 -14.47
C ALA A 153 -3.13 8.84 -15.39
N GLY A 154 -2.15 8.04 -15.81
CA GLY A 154 -1.15 8.41 -16.82
C GLY A 154 -1.78 8.70 -18.18
N LEU A 155 -2.67 7.81 -18.63
CA LEU A 155 -3.45 8.00 -19.87
C LEU A 155 -4.33 9.25 -19.78
N ASP A 156 -5.09 9.40 -18.69
CA ASP A 156 -5.96 10.56 -18.47
C ASP A 156 -5.17 11.88 -18.52
N SER A 157 -4.00 11.92 -17.87
CA SER A 157 -3.15 13.12 -17.85
C SER A 157 -2.56 13.43 -19.22
N ALA A 158 -2.20 12.40 -20.00
CA ALA A 158 -1.75 12.57 -21.38
C ALA A 158 -2.86 13.14 -22.27
N ASP A 159 -4.11 12.68 -22.11
CA ASP A 159 -5.26 13.21 -22.83
C ASP A 159 -5.53 14.69 -22.48
N ILE A 160 -5.42 15.06 -21.20
CA ILE A 160 -5.55 16.47 -20.77
C ILE A 160 -4.47 17.34 -21.42
N LEU A 161 -3.22 16.85 -21.45
CA LEU A 161 -2.10 17.54 -22.10
C LEU A 161 -2.36 17.70 -23.61
N MET A 162 -2.71 16.62 -24.30
CA MET A 162 -2.95 16.63 -25.74
C MET A 162 -4.09 17.56 -26.12
N ASN A 163 -5.18 17.55 -25.35
CA ASN A 163 -6.30 18.47 -25.57
C ASN A 163 -5.88 19.95 -25.40
N LYS A 164 -4.98 20.25 -24.47
CA LYS A 164 -4.45 21.62 -24.31
C LYS A 164 -3.53 22.01 -25.48
N VAL A 165 -2.65 21.11 -25.92
CA VAL A 165 -1.72 21.36 -27.04
C VAL A 165 -2.47 21.55 -28.36
N LEU A 166 -3.55 20.79 -28.57
CA LEU A 166 -4.35 20.84 -29.79
C LEU A 166 -5.46 21.91 -29.76
N ASN A 167 -5.57 22.70 -28.69
CA ASN A 167 -6.65 23.68 -28.46
C ASN A 167 -8.06 23.06 -28.57
N ASN A 168 -8.23 21.85 -28.05
CA ASN A 168 -9.52 21.16 -27.95
C ASN A 168 -10.28 21.64 -26.69
N VAL A 169 -10.57 20.71 -25.77
CA VAL A 169 -11.33 20.98 -24.54
C VAL A 169 -10.37 21.21 -23.38
N GLU A 170 -10.55 22.32 -22.66
CA GLU A 170 -9.82 22.56 -21.41
C GLU A 170 -10.34 21.70 -20.26
N PHE A 171 -9.43 21.29 -19.40
CA PHE A 171 -9.78 20.62 -18.15
C PHE A 171 -10.70 21.51 -17.31
N LYS A 172 -11.81 20.93 -16.83
CA LYS A 172 -12.70 21.55 -15.86
C LYS A 172 -12.95 20.57 -14.71
N ALA A 173 -12.69 21.02 -13.49
CA ALA A 173 -13.09 20.27 -12.31
C ALA A 173 -14.62 20.24 -12.23
N ARG A 174 -15.17 19.11 -11.80
CA ARG A 174 -16.59 19.00 -11.45
C ARG A 174 -16.92 19.99 -10.31
N PRO A 175 -18.17 20.49 -10.21
CA PRO A 175 -18.55 21.36 -9.12
C PRO A 175 -18.49 20.63 -7.77
N LYS A 176 -18.36 21.39 -6.69
CA LYS A 176 -18.31 20.86 -5.32
C LYS A 176 -19.65 20.32 -4.83
N TYR A 177 -20.73 20.94 -5.30
CA TYR A 177 -22.10 20.57 -4.99
C TYR A 177 -22.80 20.26 -6.30
N ASP A 178 -23.65 19.24 -6.32
CA ASP A 178 -24.52 18.96 -7.46
C ASP A 178 -25.55 20.09 -7.57
N ASP A 179 -25.83 20.58 -8.78
CA ASP A 179 -26.72 21.72 -9.05
C ASP A 179 -28.22 21.42 -8.74
N GLU A 180 -28.56 20.27 -8.14
CA GLU A 180 -29.94 19.83 -7.89
C GLU A 180 -30.69 20.60 -6.79
N GLN A 181 -30.05 21.53 -6.06
CA GLN A 181 -30.74 22.35 -5.05
C GLN A 181 -31.36 23.65 -5.58
N LYS A 182 -31.34 23.91 -6.89
CA LYS A 182 -31.92 25.15 -7.48
C LYS A 182 -33.32 24.99 -8.09
N ALA A 183 -33.95 23.82 -7.97
CA ALA A 183 -35.24 23.54 -8.61
C ALA A 183 -36.45 23.47 -7.65
N GLU A 184 -36.28 23.76 -6.35
CA GLU A 184 -37.38 23.68 -5.36
C GLU A 184 -37.84 25.05 -4.80
N GLU A 185 -37.44 26.18 -5.39
CA GLU A 185 -37.85 27.53 -4.93
C GLU A 185 -38.56 28.41 -5.98
N GLU A 186 -39.16 27.84 -7.03
CA GLU A 186 -40.15 28.53 -7.89
C GLU A 186 -41.51 27.82 -7.87
#